data_AF-A0A1T3BHP4-F1
#
_entry.id   AF-A0A1T3BHP4-F1
#
_cell.length_a   1.000
_cell.length_b   1.000
_cell.length_c   1.000
_cell.angle_alpha   90.00
_cell.angle_beta   90.00
_cell.angle_gamma   90.00
#
_symmetry.space_group_name_H-M   'P 1'
#
loop_
_entity.id
_entity.type
_entity.pdbx_description
1 polymer ?
#
loop_
_entity_poly.entity_id
_entity_poly.type
_entity_poly.pdbx_seq_one_letter_code
_entity_poly.pdbx_strand_id
1 'polypeptide(L)' 'MASHYTRLGNLDKSRLTSVEKSIIDARRDNMKVMRRLYEQMQAKALGIDLSQNKDMSL' A
#
# COMPACT_ATOMS: atom_id res chain seq x y z
N MET A 1 -2.30 3.43 -6.64
CA MET A 1 -2.15 3.30 -5.17
C MET A 1 -2.62 4.52 -4.40
N ALA A 2 -2.21 5.74 -4.78
CA ALA A 2 -2.63 6.97 -4.09
C ALA A 2 -4.15 7.10 -3.90
N SER A 3 -4.94 6.82 -4.94
CA SER A 3 -6.41 6.82 -4.87
C SER A 3 -7.00 5.86 -3.82
N HIS A 4 -6.42 4.66 -3.67
CA HIS A 4 -6.86 3.68 -2.67
C HIS A 4 -6.51 4.12 -1.24
N TYR A 5 -5.31 4.68 -1.03
CA TYR A 5 -4.91 5.25 0.26
C TYR A 5 -5.81 6.43 0.65
N THR A 6 -6.11 7.34 -0.29
CA THR A 6 -7.05 8.45 -0.05
C THR A 6 -8.44 7.93 0.33
N ARG A 7 -8.94 6.88 -0.34
CA ARG A 7 -10.25 6.29 -0.03
C ARG A 7 -10.29 5.65 1.37
N LEU A 8 -9.25 4.92 1.77
CA LEU A 8 -9.12 4.40 3.14
C LEU A 8 -8.94 5.54 4.16
N GLY A 9 -8.20 6.58 3.81
CA GLY A 9 -8.06 7.83 4.56
C GLY A 9 -9.39 8.49 4.86
N ASN A 10 -10.27 8.56 3.85
CA ASN A 10 -11.57 9.20 3.99
C ASN A 10 -12.57 8.34 4.78
N LEU A 11 -12.49 7.00 4.69
CA LEU A 11 -13.30 6.11 5.53
C LEU A 11 -12.95 6.26 7.01
N ASP A 12 -11.67 6.35 7.33
CA ASP A 12 -11.17 6.55 8.71
C ASP A 12 -11.64 7.88 9.36
N LYS A 13 -11.87 8.92 8.54
CA LYS A 13 -12.43 10.21 8.99
C LYS A 13 -13.93 10.17 9.32
N SER A 14 -14.63 9.09 8.96
CA SER A 14 -16.04 8.91 9.32
C SER A 14 -16.21 8.46 10.77
N ARG A 15 -17.41 8.60 11.36
CA ARG A 15 -17.69 8.18 12.74
C ARG A 15 -17.79 6.66 12.85
N LEU A 16 -16.65 5.99 12.69
CA LEU A 16 -16.50 4.55 12.80
C LEU A 16 -16.29 4.11 14.24
N THR A 17 -16.81 2.92 14.54
CA THR A 17 -16.50 2.18 15.75
C THR A 17 -15.02 1.80 15.81
N SER A 18 -14.52 1.45 17.00
CA SER A 18 -13.13 1.00 17.17
C SER A 18 -12.79 -0.23 16.34
N VAL A 19 -13.75 -1.15 16.17
CA VAL A 19 -13.61 -2.36 15.35
C VAL A 19 -13.49 -2.02 13.87
N GLU A 20 -14.29 -1.09 13.37
CA GLU A 20 -14.21 -0.67 11.96
C GLU A 20 -12.90 0.06 11.65
N LYS A 21 -12.39 0.85 12.59
CA LYS A 21 -11.08 1.51 12.46
C LYS A 21 -9.95 0.49 12.41
N SER A 22 -9.94 -0.52 13.28
CA SER A 22 -8.89 -1.55 13.25
C SER A 22 -8.91 -2.36 11.95
N ILE A 23 -10.09 -2.59 11.35
CA ILE A 23 -10.21 -3.21 10.03
C ILE A 23 -9.59 -2.31 8.94
N ILE A 24 -9.79 -0.99 9.00
CA ILE A 24 -9.17 -0.05 8.04
C ILE A 24 -7.65 -0.04 8.18
N ASP A 25 -7.13 -0.05 9.40
CA ASP A 25 -5.69 -0.08 9.64
C ASP A 25 -5.06 -1.37 9.12
N ALA A 26 -5.67 -2.53 9.39
CA ALA A 26 -5.23 -3.80 8.82
C ALA A 26 -5.23 -3.78 7.29
N ARG A 27 -6.23 -3.14 6.65
CA ARG A 27 -6.27 -2.98 5.19
C ARG A 27 -5.15 -2.06 4.68
N ARG A 28 -4.81 -0.99 5.40
CA ARG A 28 -3.68 -0.12 5.04
C ARG A 28 -2.37 -0.88 5.07
N ASP A 29 -2.13 -1.68 6.11
CA ASP A 29 -0.90 -2.47 6.23
C ASP A 29 -0.81 -3.55 5.15
N ASN A 30 -1.92 -4.24 4.86
CA ASN A 30 -1.98 -5.19 3.75
C ASN A 30 -1.66 -4.51 2.41
N MET A 31 -2.11 -3.27 2.17
CA MET A 31 -1.76 -2.53 0.95
C MET A 31 -0.28 -2.17 0.87
N LYS A 32 0.41 -1.92 1.99
CA LYS A 32 1.87 -1.70 1.99
C LYS A 32 2.61 -2.96 1.58
N VAL A 33 2.21 -4.11 2.12
CA VAL A 33 2.82 -5.41 1.78
C VAL A 33 2.55 -5.78 0.32
N MET A 34 1.30 -5.65 -0.13
CA MET A 34 0.90 -5.88 -1.52
C MET A 34 1.70 -5.02 -2.51
N ARG A 35 1.94 -3.74 -2.19
CA ARG A 35 2.76 -2.86 -3.03
C ARG A 35 4.15 -3.45 -3.25
N ARG A 36 4.85 -3.83 -2.16
CA ARG A 36 6.21 -4.37 -2.24
C ARG A 36 6.26 -5.66 -3.06
N LEU A 37 5.29 -6.56 -2.83
CA LEU A 37 5.22 -7.81 -3.58
C LEU A 37 4.96 -7.55 -5.08
N TYR A 38 4.05 -6.65 -5.39
CA TYR A 38 3.73 -6.28 -6.76
C TYR A 38 4.93 -5.64 -7.48
N GLU A 39 5.65 -4.73 -6.82
CA GLU A 39 6.88 -4.12 -7.34
C GLU A 39 7.95 -5.19 -7.64
N GLN A 40 8.17 -6.14 -6.73
CA GLN A 40 9.10 -7.26 -6.92
C GLN A 40 8.71 -8.15 -8.10
N MET A 41 7.42 -8.49 -8.22
CA MET A 41 6.91 -9.29 -9.34
C MET A 41 7.10 -8.57 -10.68
N GLN A 42 6.80 -7.26 -10.73
CA GLN A 42 6.98 -6.44 -11.92
C GLN A 42 8.45 -6.33 -12.33
N ALA A 43 9.34 -6.10 -11.36
CA ALA A 43 10.77 -6.04 -11.64
C ALA A 43 11.31 -7.35 -12.21
N LYS A 44 10.90 -8.49 -11.63
CA LYS A 44 11.24 -9.81 -12.16
C LYS A 44 10.72 -10.00 -13.59
N ALA A 45 9.48 -9.59 -13.86
CA ALA A 45 8.88 -9.71 -15.19
C ALA A 45 9.56 -8.84 -16.25
N LEU A 46 10.04 -7.65 -15.84
CA LEU A 46 10.72 -6.68 -16.71
C LEU A 46 12.24 -6.89 -16.78
N GLY A 47 12.80 -7.83 -16.01
CA GLY A 47 14.25 -8.05 -15.91
C GLY A 47 15.00 -6.89 -15.24
N ILE A 48 14.32 -6.09 -14.42
CA ILE A 48 14.88 -4.95 -13.69
C ILE A 48 15.38 -5.43 -12.33
N ASP A 49 16.60 -5.04 -11.95
CA ASP A 49 17.07 -5.21 -10.58
C ASP A 49 16.63 -4.04 -9.70
N LEU A 50 15.75 -4.31 -8.73
CA LEU A 50 15.28 -3.31 -7.76
C LEU A 50 16.35 -2.88 -6.76
N SER A 51 17.47 -3.60 -6.64
CA SER A 51 18.59 -3.21 -5.77
C SER A 51 19.20 -1.86 -6.17
N GLN A 52 19.09 -1.50 -7.45
CA GLN A 52 19.58 -0.25 -8.04
C GLN A 52 18.64 0.95 -7.82
N ASN A 53 17.39 0.72 -7.40
CA ASN A 53 16.35 1.75 -7.28
C ASN A 53 16.07 2.18 -5.84
N LYS A 54 17.05 2.04 -4.94
CA LYS A 54 16.91 2.45 -3.53
C LYS A 54 16.76 3.98 -3.37
N ASP A 55 17.15 4.74 -4.40
CA ASP A 55 17.15 6.21 -4.38
C ASP A 55 15.95 6.87 -5.08
N MET A 56 15.11 6.10 -5.78
CA MET A 56 13.86 6.62 -6.36
C MET A 56 12.67 6.27 -5.49
N SER A 57 12.61 6.91 -4.32
CA SER A 57 11.36 6.99 -3.55
C SER A 57 10.41 7.96 -4.25
N LEU A 58 9.38 7.45 -4.92
CA LEU A 58 8.19 8.21 -5.34
C LEU A 58 7.18 8.33 -4.19
#